data_AF-A0A1Z3HG93-F1
#
_entry.id   AF-A0A1Z3HG93-F1
#
_cell.length_a   1.000
_cell.length_b   1.000
_cell.length_c   1.000
_cell.angle_alpha   90.00
_cell.angle_beta   90.00
_cell.angle_gamma   90.00
#
_symmetry.space_group_name_H-M   'P 1'
#
loop_
_entity.id
_entity.type
_entity.pdbx_description
1 polymer ?
#
loop_
_entity_poly.entity_id
_entity_poly.type
_entity_poly.pdbx_seq_one_letter_code
_entity_poly.pdbx_strand_id
1 'polypeptide(L)'
;MAALASRYPRPALEQVAETESTAVLTLAALAPQQRSARLQAMAQAPPSLNQYRARYLLAVDLVAQGKALQALEWLQELEQGYPVLAPYVLQTRAQDPNGGRSI
;
A
#
# COMPACT_ATOMS: atom_id res chain seq x y z
N MET A 1 43.49 20.13 6.67
CA MET A 1 43.37 18.73 7.14
C MET A 1 41.92 18.32 7.00
N ALA A 2 41.58 17.55 5.97
CA ALA A 2 40.21 17.13 5.65
C ALA A 2 39.86 15.86 6.46
N ALA A 3 38.77 15.92 7.22
CA ALA A 3 38.31 14.82 8.07
C ALA A 3 37.60 13.75 7.23
N LEU A 4 37.87 12.50 7.60
CA LEU A 4 37.51 11.26 6.93
C LEU A 4 35.99 11.04 6.90
N ALA A 5 35.38 11.19 5.71
CA ALA A 5 34.06 10.65 5.43
C ALA A 5 34.17 9.13 5.24
N SER A 6 34.33 8.42 6.35
CA SER A 6 34.28 6.96 6.41
C SER A 6 32.86 6.49 6.10
N ARG A 7 32.64 6.23 4.80
CA ARG A 7 31.83 5.18 4.19
C ARG A 7 31.26 4.15 5.21
N TYR A 8 30.20 4.50 5.92
CA TYR A 8 29.37 3.52 6.60
C TYR A 8 28.62 2.75 5.51
N PRO A 9 28.87 1.44 5.31
CA PRO A 9 27.98 0.65 4.48
C PRO A 9 26.61 0.67 5.16
N ARG A 10 25.56 1.10 4.44
CA ARG A 10 24.18 0.99 4.92
C ARG A 10 23.97 -0.46 5.39
N PRO A 11 23.40 -0.69 6.58
CA PRO A 11 23.17 -2.05 7.06
C PRO A 11 22.34 -2.81 6.02
N ALA A 12 22.70 -4.06 5.75
CA ALA A 12 22.04 -4.89 4.72
C ALA A 12 20.52 -4.99 4.90
N LEU A 13 20.03 -4.75 6.13
CA LEU A 13 18.60 -4.67 6.48
C LEU A 13 17.87 -3.47 5.85
N GLU A 14 18.57 -2.38 5.55
CA GLU A 14 18.00 -1.20 4.86
C GLU A 14 17.91 -1.44 3.34
N GLN A 15 18.90 -2.12 2.76
CA GLN A 15 18.96 -2.34 1.31
C GLN A 15 17.92 -3.36 0.80
N VAL A 16 17.57 -4.36 1.61
CA VAL A 16 16.49 -5.31 1.29
C VAL A 16 15.10 -4.67 1.38
N ALA A 17 14.92 -3.66 2.23
CA ALA A 17 13.67 -2.92 2.33
C ALA A 17 13.48 -1.96 1.13
N GLU A 18 14.56 -1.41 0.58
CA GLU A 18 14.53 -0.52 -0.61
C GLU A 18 14.12 -1.26 -1.90
N THR A 19 14.58 -2.49 -2.11
CA THR A 19 14.23 -3.30 -3.32
C THR A 19 12.83 -3.89 -3.24
N GLU A 20 12.42 -4.40 -2.08
CA GLU A 20 11.03 -4.82 -1.84
C GLU A 20 10.08 -3.63 -2.06
N SER A 21 10.45 -2.42 -1.67
CA SER A 21 9.56 -1.25 -1.73
C SER A 21 9.10 -0.80 -3.13
N THR A 22 9.79 -1.21 -4.19
CA THR A 22 9.67 -0.58 -5.52
C THR A 22 8.56 -1.19 -6.40
N ALA A 23 8.15 -2.43 -6.14
CA ALA A 23 7.23 -3.15 -7.02
C ALA A 23 5.84 -2.49 -7.10
N VAL A 24 5.20 -2.21 -5.95
CA VAL A 24 3.90 -1.52 -5.94
C VAL A 24 4.03 -0.07 -6.41
N LEU A 25 5.15 0.60 -6.09
CA LEU A 25 5.39 1.98 -6.51
C LEU A 25 5.43 2.11 -8.05
N THR A 26 6.06 1.15 -8.72
CA THR A 26 6.09 1.11 -10.20
C THR A 26 4.69 0.94 -10.78
N LEU A 27 3.84 0.13 -10.14
CA LEU A 27 2.45 -0.06 -10.55
C LEU A 27 1.59 1.18 -10.27
N ALA A 28 1.92 1.96 -9.24
CA ALA A 28 1.19 3.18 -8.89
C ALA A 28 1.23 4.25 -10.00
N ALA A 29 2.24 4.19 -10.88
CA ALA A 29 2.36 5.07 -12.05
C ALA A 29 1.47 4.66 -13.23
N LEU A 30 0.90 3.46 -13.22
CA LEU A 30 0.00 2.96 -14.26
C LEU A 30 -1.45 3.32 -13.97
N ALA A 31 -2.28 3.35 -15.02
CA ALA A 31 -3.73 3.51 -14.85
C ALA A 31 -4.33 2.34 -14.05
N PRO A 32 -5.40 2.55 -13.25
CA PRO A 32 -6.00 1.51 -12.40
C PRO A 32 -6.29 0.19 -13.12
N GLN A 33 -6.80 0.26 -14.35
CA GLN A 33 -7.14 -0.90 -15.17
C GLN A 33 -5.90 -1.71 -15.61
N GLN A 34 -4.75 -1.05 -15.77
CA GLN A 34 -3.49 -1.68 -16.22
C GLN A 34 -2.74 -2.35 -15.07
N ARG A 35 -3.02 -1.96 -13.82
CA ARG A 35 -2.34 -2.47 -12.62
C ARG A 35 -3.16 -3.46 -11.79
N SER A 36 -4.48 -3.48 -11.95
CA SER A 36 -5.42 -4.25 -11.12
C SER A 36 -5.01 -5.72 -10.92
N ALA A 37 -4.79 -6.46 -12.00
CA ALA A 37 -4.46 -7.89 -11.94
C ALA A 37 -3.14 -8.17 -11.18
N ARG A 38 -2.12 -7.33 -11.41
CA ARG A 38 -0.82 -7.45 -10.71
C ARG A 38 -0.95 -7.10 -9.24
N LEU A 39 -1.69 -6.04 -8.92
CA LEU A 39 -1.95 -5.67 -7.53
C LEU A 39 -2.75 -6.76 -6.81
N GLN A 40 -3.72 -7.41 -7.47
CA GLN A 40 -4.49 -8.51 -6.88
C GLN A 40 -3.60 -9.70 -6.54
N ALA A 41 -2.70 -10.09 -7.44
CA ALA A 41 -1.73 -11.15 -7.17
C ALA A 41 -0.82 -10.81 -5.98
N MET A 42 -0.32 -9.56 -5.92
CA MET A 42 0.52 -9.09 -4.82
C MET A 42 -0.25 -9.00 -3.49
N ALA A 43 -1.52 -8.58 -3.53
CA ALA A 43 -2.37 -8.46 -2.36
C ALA A 43 -2.74 -9.82 -1.73
N GLN A 44 -2.74 -10.89 -2.52
CA GLN A 44 -3.00 -12.26 -2.08
C GLN A 44 -1.73 -13.02 -1.67
N ALA A 45 -0.54 -12.42 -1.87
CA ALA A 45 0.72 -13.01 -1.45
C ALA A 45 0.81 -13.09 0.10
N PRO A 46 1.82 -13.82 0.63
CA PRO A 46 2.10 -13.77 2.06
C PRO A 46 2.33 -12.34 2.57
N PRO A 47 2.05 -12.07 3.86
CA PRO A 47 2.23 -10.76 4.46
C PRO A 47 3.62 -10.18 4.20
N SER A 48 3.66 -9.02 3.58
CA SER A 48 4.87 -8.28 3.23
C SER A 48 4.51 -6.83 3.00
N LEU A 49 5.52 -5.96 2.97
CA LEU A 49 5.32 -4.54 2.72
C LEU A 49 4.61 -4.28 1.37
N ASN A 50 5.00 -5.03 0.34
CA ASN A 50 4.37 -4.99 -0.98
C ASN A 50 2.92 -5.47 -0.94
N GLN A 51 2.65 -6.54 -0.20
CA GLN A 51 1.30 -7.06 -0.07
C GLN A 51 0.37 -6.02 0.56
N TYR A 52 0.80 -5.39 1.67
CA TYR A 52 0.00 -4.35 2.33
C TYR A 52 -0.21 -3.12 1.45
N ARG A 53 0.82 -2.67 0.73
CA ARG A 53 0.72 -1.56 -0.22
C ARG A 53 -0.19 -1.89 -1.40
N ALA A 54 -0.14 -3.12 -1.91
CA ALA A 54 -0.99 -3.56 -3.01
C ALA A 54 -2.46 -3.62 -2.60
N ARG A 55 -2.75 -4.13 -1.39
CA ARG A 55 -4.09 -4.10 -0.78
C ARG A 55 -4.63 -2.68 -0.69
N TYR A 56 -3.84 -1.75 -0.16
CA TYR A 56 -4.24 -0.34 -0.07
C TYR A 56 -4.52 0.27 -1.43
N LEU A 57 -3.62 0.08 -2.40
CA LEU A 57 -3.77 0.68 -3.74
C LEU A 57 -4.99 0.13 -4.49
N LEU A 58 -5.29 -1.17 -4.36
CA LEU A 58 -6.53 -1.76 -4.87
C LEU A 58 -7.77 -1.13 -4.25
N ALA A 59 -7.77 -0.94 -2.94
CA ALA A 59 -8.90 -0.32 -2.25
C ALA A 59 -9.15 1.09 -2.75
N VAL A 60 -8.09 1.89 -2.90
CA VAL A 60 -8.19 3.25 -3.48
C VAL A 60 -8.74 3.20 -4.91
N ASP A 61 -8.26 2.28 -5.74
CA ASP A 61 -8.76 2.10 -7.11
C ASP A 61 -10.24 1.71 -7.16
N LEU A 62 -10.70 0.89 -6.21
CA LEU A 62 -12.09 0.45 -6.12
C LEU A 62 -13.01 1.57 -5.62
N VAL A 63 -12.58 2.35 -4.62
CA VAL A 63 -13.32 3.53 -4.16
C VAL A 63 -13.48 4.55 -5.29
N ALA A 64 -12.41 4.82 -6.05
CA ALA A 64 -12.46 5.70 -7.21
C ALA A 64 -13.41 5.21 -8.32
N GLN A 65 -13.65 3.90 -8.41
CA GLN A 65 -14.61 3.28 -9.33
C GLN A 65 -16.05 3.22 -8.77
N GLY A 66 -16.32 3.77 -7.58
CA GLY A 66 -17.62 3.68 -6.92
C GLY A 66 -17.93 2.31 -6.30
N LYS A 67 -16.90 1.44 -6.16
CA LYS A 67 -17.02 0.08 -5.61
C LYS A 67 -16.52 0.01 -4.17
N ALA A 68 -16.91 0.98 -3.35
CA ALA A 68 -16.39 1.14 -1.99
C ALA A 68 -16.61 -0.10 -1.10
N LEU A 69 -17.73 -0.80 -1.23
CA LEU A 69 -17.98 -2.05 -0.50
C LEU A 69 -16.93 -3.13 -0.78
N GLN A 70 -16.51 -3.30 -2.04
CA GLN A 70 -15.44 -4.23 -2.41
C GLN A 70 -14.07 -3.78 -1.90
N ALA A 71 -13.87 -2.46 -1.73
CA ALA A 71 -12.64 -1.91 -1.17
C ALA A 71 -12.46 -2.30 0.31
N LEU A 72 -13.54 -2.47 1.07
CA LEU A 72 -13.47 -2.81 2.50
C LEU A 72 -12.76 -4.14 2.75
N GLU A 73 -12.96 -5.14 1.88
CA GLU A 73 -12.29 -6.44 1.98
C GLU A 73 -10.76 -6.29 1.92
N TRP A 74 -10.27 -5.42 1.03
CA TRP A 74 -8.85 -5.15 0.89
C TRP A 74 -8.27 -4.34 2.06
N LEU A 75 -9.09 -3.51 2.71
CA LEU A 75 -8.69 -2.69 3.85
C LEU A 75 -8.78 -3.41 5.19
N GLN A 76 -9.43 -4.57 5.27
CA GLN A 76 -9.65 -5.29 6.52
C GLN A 76 -8.33 -5.59 7.25
N GLU A 77 -8.21 -5.13 8.50
CA GLU A 77 -7.04 -5.34 9.37
C GLU A 77 -5.71 -4.78 8.82
N LEU A 78 -5.77 -3.98 7.75
CA LEU A 78 -4.59 -3.45 7.09
C LEU A 78 -3.85 -2.45 7.99
N GLU A 79 -4.59 -1.70 8.79
CA GLU A 79 -4.08 -0.78 9.81
C GLU A 79 -3.32 -1.50 10.94
N GLN A 80 -3.60 -2.79 11.17
CA GLN A 80 -2.91 -3.59 12.18
C GLN A 80 -1.63 -4.18 11.62
N GLY A 81 -1.68 -4.68 10.38
CA GLY A 81 -0.53 -5.27 9.69
C GLY A 81 0.49 -4.25 9.18
N TYR A 82 0.04 -3.03 8.85
CA TYR A 82 0.92 -1.94 8.43
C TYR A 82 0.46 -0.58 9.00
N PRO A 83 0.77 -0.30 10.29
CA PRO A 83 0.26 0.86 11.03
C PRO A 83 0.57 2.21 10.39
N VAL A 84 1.64 2.31 9.59
CA VAL A 84 1.96 3.53 8.82
C VAL A 84 0.82 3.92 7.87
N LEU A 85 0.03 2.97 7.37
CA LEU A 85 -1.14 3.24 6.54
C LEU A 85 -2.44 3.46 7.33
N ALA A 86 -2.46 3.27 8.65
CA ALA A 86 -3.68 3.40 9.46
C ALA A 86 -4.49 4.67 9.20
N PRO A 87 -3.91 5.90 9.21
CA PRO A 87 -4.70 7.11 8.96
C PRO A 87 -5.29 7.14 7.54
N TYR A 88 -4.56 6.62 6.56
CA TYR A 88 -5.00 6.55 5.17
C TYR A 88 -6.09 5.49 4.98
N VAL A 89 -6.01 4.36 5.67
CA VAL A 89 -7.06 3.32 5.66
C VAL A 89 -8.38 3.88 6.19
N LEU A 90 -8.34 4.62 7.31
CA LEU A 90 -9.53 5.26 7.87
C LEU A 90 -10.12 6.30 6.91
N GLN A 91 -9.26 7.13 6.29
CA GLN A 91 -9.70 8.10 5.30
C GLN A 91 -10.35 7.40 4.09
N THR A 92 -9.74 6.34 3.55
CA THR A 92 -10.29 5.60 2.40
C THR A 92 -11.62 4.92 2.76
N ARG A 93 -11.79 4.39 3.97
CA ARG A 93 -13.08 3.84 4.43
C ARG A 93 -14.17 4.91 4.51
N ALA A 94 -13.82 6.14 4.92
CA ALA A 94 -14.76 7.26 5.00
C ALA A 94 -15.13 7.84 3.63
N GLN A 95 -14.31 7.65 2.60
CA GLN A 95 -14.57 8.09 1.22
C GLN A 95 -15.63 7.26 0.49
N ASP A 96 -16.20 6.25 1.14
CA ASP A 96 -17.39 5.57 0.61
C ASP A 96 -18.54 6.58 0.46
N PRO A 97 -19.01 6.88 -0.78
CA PRO A 97 -20.13 7.78 -0.99
C PRO A 97 -21.44 7.32 -0.33
N ASN A 98 -21.52 6.07 0.15
CA ASN A 98 -22.63 5.55 0.97
C ASN A 98 -22.28 5.41 2.47
N GLY A 99 -21.02 5.59 2.88
CA GLY A 99 -20.51 5.26 4.22
C GLY A 99 -20.72 6.31 5.32
N GLY A 100 -21.37 7.43 5.02
CA GLY A 100 -21.70 8.48 6.01
C GLY A 100 -22.97 8.22 6.83
N ARG A 101 -23.69 7.11 6.60
CA ARG A 101 -24.92 6.75 7.31
C ARG A 101 -24.87 5.31 7.78
N SER A 102 -24.02 5.02 8.75
CA SER A 102 -24.33 3.96 9.70
C SER A 102 -24.21 4.59 11.10
N ILE A 103 -25.38 4.65 11.72
CA ILE A 103 -25.75 5.10 13.06
C ILE A 103 -24.85 4.54 14.16
#